data_AF-A0ABD2IA43-F1
#
_entry.id   AF-A0ABD2IA43-F1
#
_cell.length_a   1.000
_cell.length_b   1.000
_cell.length_c   1.000
_cell.angle_alpha   90.00
_cell.angle_beta   90.00
_cell.angle_gamma   90.00
#
_symmetry.space_group_name_H-M   'P 1'
#
loop_
_entity.id
_entity.type
_entity.pdbx_description
1 polymer ?
#
loop_
_entity_poly.entity_id
_entity_poly.type
_entity_poly.pdbx_seq_one_letter_code
_entity_poly.pdbx_strand_id
1 'polypeptide(L)'
;MNLHPYALVKEDIQTKLHSEELVGGTRQIEVFDVYTQKGKNMQLKDFVKYFNAPAFVRDIDWIDNVWPKELLARQKNLEQSAWARKNEFSIYPKVQKYCIMSVKKCFTDFHIDFGGTAVWYHVLKGEKVFWLIEPTEENLKLYEKWMLAGNDDTRFLGKLTKCTRVRLRQGQTMIIPSGWIHSVYTPVDSLVFGGNFMHSYSIPMQIRISHLEDRIKPEKKYRFPHFNQIFWCFIAQIVQKATHRRYQRKLSPEAHNINGSPTISNFLRSLPPLVINGLFPLLKYTEHLLKLTHPEVIEGITRPHHLVKEFRALLNKIKKLGLRDQKI
;
A
#
# COMPACT_ATOMS: atom_id res chain seq x y z
N MET A 1 -9.93 -16.98 -10.54
CA MET A 1 -8.71 -16.80 -9.73
C MET A 1 -7.59 -17.41 -10.55
N ASN A 2 -6.77 -16.60 -11.24
CA ASN A 2 -5.77 -17.13 -12.17
C ASN A 2 -4.60 -17.72 -11.36
N LEU A 3 -4.50 -19.05 -11.34
CA LEU A 3 -3.38 -19.77 -10.74
C LEU A 3 -2.11 -19.47 -11.54
N HIS A 4 -1.03 -19.12 -10.85
CA HIS A 4 0.26 -18.79 -11.46
C HIS A 4 0.95 -20.08 -11.97
N PRO A 5 1.10 -20.30 -13.31
CA PRO A 5 1.86 -21.42 -13.87
C PRO A 5 3.33 -21.58 -13.45
N TYR A 6 4.07 -20.56 -13.00
CA TYR A 6 5.53 -20.71 -12.79
C TYR A 6 5.96 -20.67 -11.31
N ALA A 7 6.93 -21.51 -10.93
CA ALA A 7 7.58 -21.51 -9.60
C ALA A 7 9.12 -21.55 -9.66
N LEU A 8 9.80 -20.90 -8.72
CA LEU A 8 11.28 -20.85 -8.67
C LEU A 8 11.89 -22.18 -8.19
N VAL A 9 12.91 -22.65 -8.92
CA VAL A 9 13.71 -23.81 -8.52
C VAL A 9 14.89 -23.34 -7.65
N LYS A 10 14.76 -23.59 -6.35
CA LYS A 10 15.80 -23.65 -5.30
C LYS A 10 17.11 -22.89 -5.61
N GLU A 11 17.19 -21.60 -5.28
CA GLU A 11 18.45 -20.89 -5.04
C GLU A 11 18.34 -20.08 -3.73
N ASP A 12 19.36 -20.17 -2.88
CA ASP A 12 19.54 -19.37 -1.68
C ASP A 12 19.73 -17.90 -2.05
N ILE A 13 18.63 -17.17 -2.16
CA ILE A 13 18.66 -15.72 -2.23
C ILE A 13 18.31 -15.22 -0.83
N GLN A 14 19.31 -14.90 -0.01
CA GLN A 14 19.11 -14.07 1.17
C GLN A 14 19.21 -12.61 0.72
N THR A 15 18.07 -11.96 0.44
CA THR A 15 18.10 -10.50 0.29
C THR A 15 16.71 -9.90 0.52
N LYS A 16 16.65 -8.75 1.22
CA LYS A 16 15.51 -7.83 1.13
C LYS A 16 15.39 -7.40 -0.34
N LEU A 17 14.34 -7.83 -1.03
CA LEU A 17 14.25 -7.62 -2.47
C LEU A 17 13.68 -6.23 -2.80
N HIS A 18 14.60 -5.28 -3.06
CA HIS A 18 14.64 -4.67 -4.38
C HIS A 18 15.26 -5.71 -5.34
N SER A 19 14.45 -6.60 -5.90
CA SER A 19 14.94 -7.78 -6.63
C SER A 19 15.71 -7.47 -7.90
N GLU A 20 15.44 -6.34 -8.56
CA GLU A 20 16.15 -5.96 -9.79
C GLU A 20 17.49 -5.28 -9.52
N GLU A 21 17.60 -4.52 -8.42
CA GLU A 21 18.77 -3.68 -8.14
C GLU A 21 19.91 -4.44 -7.43
N LEU A 22 19.59 -5.45 -6.60
CA LEU A 22 20.60 -6.20 -5.84
C LEU A 22 21.03 -7.51 -6.50
N VAL A 23 20.12 -8.18 -7.23
CA VAL A 23 20.38 -9.49 -7.86
C VAL A 23 20.70 -9.36 -9.36
N GLY A 24 20.36 -8.20 -9.96
CA GLY A 24 20.51 -7.93 -11.38
C GLY A 24 19.34 -8.50 -12.19
N GLY A 25 18.47 -7.63 -12.71
CA GLY A 25 17.26 -8.04 -13.44
C GLY A 25 17.49 -8.93 -14.68
N THR A 26 18.71 -8.96 -15.22
CA THR A 26 19.13 -9.82 -16.35
C THR A 26 19.54 -11.23 -15.93
N ARG A 27 19.69 -11.50 -14.62
CA ARG A 27 20.02 -12.82 -14.10
C ARG A 27 19.01 -13.84 -14.60
N GLN A 28 19.49 -14.90 -15.23
CA GLN A 28 18.66 -16.03 -15.60
C GLN A 28 18.33 -16.82 -14.35
N ILE A 29 17.04 -17.11 -14.18
CA ILE A 29 16.51 -17.97 -13.12
C ILE A 29 15.79 -19.13 -13.78
N GLU A 30 15.96 -20.31 -13.18
CA GLU A 30 15.19 -21.48 -13.57
C GLU A 30 13.81 -21.40 -12.92
N VAL A 31 12.78 -21.43 -13.76
CA VAL A 31 11.39 -21.46 -13.37
C VAL A 31 10.75 -22.73 -13.87
N PHE A 32 9.90 -23.33 -13.06
CA PHE A 32 9.19 -24.55 -13.38
C PHE A 32 7.74 -24.22 -13.73
N ASP A 33 7.32 -24.58 -14.94
CA ASP A 33 5.92 -24.54 -15.31
C ASP A 33 5.16 -25.68 -14.63
N VAL A 34 4.29 -25.33 -13.70
CA VAL A 34 3.47 -26.22 -12.87
C VAL A 34 2.52 -27.06 -13.72
N TYR A 35 2.01 -26.56 -14.86
CA TYR A 35 1.10 -27.31 -15.70
C TYR A 35 1.84 -28.28 -16.62
N THR A 36 2.95 -27.83 -17.21
CA THR A 36 3.70 -28.67 -18.16
C THR A 36 4.77 -29.53 -17.49
N GLN A 37 5.03 -29.29 -16.19
CA GLN A 37 6.09 -29.92 -15.41
C GLN A 37 7.47 -29.78 -16.09
N LYS A 38 7.71 -28.65 -16.77
CA LYS A 38 8.96 -28.37 -17.48
C LYS A 38 9.68 -27.18 -16.88
N GLY A 39 11.00 -27.33 -16.74
CA GLY A 39 11.90 -26.22 -16.44
C GLY A 39 12.03 -25.29 -17.66
N LYS A 40 12.01 -23.99 -17.40
CA LYS A 40 12.29 -22.94 -18.38
C LYS A 40 13.20 -21.90 -17.71
N ASN A 41 14.16 -21.39 -18.46
CA ASN A 41 14.94 -20.24 -18.01
C ASN A 41 14.23 -18.94 -18.39
N MET A 42 14.14 -18.01 -17.46
CA MET A 42 13.71 -16.64 -17.73
C MET A 42 14.53 -15.64 -16.94
N GLN A 43 14.56 -14.38 -17.37
CA GLN A 43 15.25 -13.35 -16.59
C GLN A 43 14.44 -13.03 -15.33
N LEU A 44 15.13 -12.72 -14.22
CA LEU A 44 14.50 -12.34 -12.96
C LEU A 44 13.50 -11.19 -13.15
N LYS A 45 13.82 -10.21 -14.00
CA LYS A 45 12.91 -9.11 -14.36
C LYS A 45 11.60 -9.62 -14.99
N ASP A 46 11.67 -10.67 -15.81
CA ASP A 46 10.50 -11.22 -16.51
C ASP A 46 9.64 -12.06 -15.57
N PHE A 47 10.27 -12.73 -14.60
CA PHE A 47 9.56 -13.43 -13.53
C PHE A 47 8.87 -12.48 -12.55
N VAL A 48 9.54 -11.37 -12.20
CA VAL A 48 8.96 -10.28 -11.38
C VAL A 48 7.83 -9.56 -12.11
N LYS A 49 7.91 -9.45 -13.45
CA LYS A 49 6.77 -9.00 -14.29
C LYS A 49 5.63 -10.01 -14.31
N TYR A 50 5.95 -11.29 -14.22
CA TYR A 50 4.97 -12.36 -14.26
C TYR A 50 4.19 -12.51 -12.94
N PHE A 51 4.86 -12.44 -11.78
CA PHE A 51 4.21 -12.39 -10.47
C PHE A 51 3.71 -10.98 -10.16
N ASN A 52 2.41 -10.77 -10.32
CA ASN A 52 1.73 -9.51 -10.00
C ASN A 52 0.78 -9.70 -8.83
N ALA A 53 0.49 -8.59 -8.16
CA ALA A 53 -0.58 -8.53 -7.19
C ALA A 53 -1.91 -9.03 -7.83
N PRO A 54 -2.80 -9.67 -7.03
CA PRO A 54 -4.12 -10.06 -7.49
C PRO A 54 -4.83 -8.91 -8.21
N ALA A 55 -5.65 -9.22 -9.23
CA ALA A 55 -6.29 -8.19 -10.07
C ALA A 55 -7.02 -7.12 -9.25
N PHE A 56 -7.83 -7.54 -8.27
CA PHE A 56 -8.56 -6.60 -7.42
C PHE A 56 -7.66 -5.69 -6.59
N VAL A 57 -6.43 -6.11 -6.24
CA VAL A 57 -5.45 -5.25 -5.54
C VAL A 57 -5.00 -4.15 -6.48
N ARG A 58 -4.63 -4.52 -7.71
CA ARG A 58 -4.22 -3.56 -8.76
C ARG A 58 -5.35 -2.60 -9.13
N ASP A 59 -6.60 -3.03 -9.05
CA ASP A 59 -7.76 -2.20 -9.37
C ASP A 59 -8.05 -1.12 -8.30
N ILE A 60 -7.60 -1.32 -7.06
CA ILE A 60 -7.90 -0.42 -5.92
C ILE A 60 -6.67 0.27 -5.33
N ASP A 61 -5.46 -0.17 -5.67
CA ASP A 61 -4.21 0.41 -5.16
C ASP A 61 -4.05 1.85 -5.64
N TRP A 62 -3.92 2.78 -4.69
CA TRP A 62 -3.67 4.18 -4.96
C TRP A 62 -2.33 4.43 -5.64
N ILE A 63 -1.33 3.58 -5.42
CA ILE A 63 -0.03 3.75 -6.09
C ILE A 63 -0.21 3.57 -7.61
N ASP A 64 -1.00 2.59 -8.05
CA ASP A 64 -1.30 2.38 -9.48
C ASP A 64 -2.34 3.37 -10.04
N ASN A 65 -3.37 3.70 -9.25
CA ASN A 65 -4.59 4.36 -9.76
C ASN A 65 -4.70 5.86 -9.43
N VAL A 66 -3.90 6.35 -8.49
CA VAL A 66 -3.96 7.71 -7.95
C VAL A 66 -2.64 8.46 -8.14
N TRP A 67 -1.50 7.77 -8.05
CA TRP A 67 -0.19 8.40 -8.25
C TRP A 67 -0.07 9.01 -9.67
N PRO A 68 0.49 10.23 -9.83
CA PRO A 68 0.60 10.86 -11.14
C PRO A 68 1.51 10.06 -12.09
N LYS A 69 0.98 9.70 -13.26
CA LYS A 69 1.68 8.90 -14.27
C LYS A 69 2.95 9.57 -14.77
N GLU A 70 2.95 10.90 -14.83
CA GLU A 70 4.10 11.69 -15.25
C GLU A 70 5.24 11.63 -14.22
N LEU A 71 4.93 11.57 -12.92
CA LEU A 71 5.93 11.36 -11.87
C LEU A 71 6.49 9.94 -11.92
N LEU A 72 5.67 8.94 -12.23
CA LEU A 72 6.12 7.57 -12.48
C LEU A 72 7.04 7.49 -13.72
N ALA A 73 6.70 8.18 -14.81
CA ALA A 73 7.55 8.25 -15.99
C ALA A 73 8.91 8.90 -15.67
N ARG A 74 8.89 9.98 -14.89
CA ARG A 74 10.12 10.65 -14.45
C ARG A 74 10.94 9.78 -13.48
N GLN A 75 10.29 9.02 -12.61
CA GLN A 75 10.97 8.05 -11.73
C GLN A 75 11.78 7.04 -12.54
N LYS A 76 11.24 6.51 -13.65
CA LYS A 76 11.98 5.58 -14.53
C LYS A 76 13.25 6.19 -15.11
N ASN A 77 13.24 7.48 -15.42
CA ASN A 77 14.43 8.20 -15.88
C ASN A 77 15.42 8.42 -14.73
N LEU A 78 14.93 8.74 -13.53
CA LEU A 78 15.76 8.92 -12.33
C LEU A 78 16.49 7.63 -11.94
N GLU A 79 15.87 6.46 -12.12
CA GLU A 79 16.49 5.16 -11.82
C GLU A 79 17.74 4.88 -12.67
N GLN A 80 17.84 5.48 -13.85
CA GLN A 80 19.03 5.39 -14.70
C GLN A 80 20.18 6.27 -14.16
N SER A 81 19.88 7.28 -13.33
CA SER A 81 20.88 8.16 -12.73
C SER A 81 21.70 7.44 -11.67
N ALA A 82 23.04 7.50 -11.80
CA ALA A 82 23.96 6.99 -10.79
C ALA A 82 23.81 7.72 -9.43
N TRP A 83 23.50 9.03 -9.45
CA TRP A 83 23.30 9.80 -8.22
C TRP A 83 22.04 9.34 -7.48
N ALA A 84 20.93 9.14 -8.18
CA ALA A 84 19.69 8.71 -7.55
C ALA A 84 19.82 7.32 -6.91
N ARG A 85 20.49 6.38 -7.62
CA ARG A 85 20.79 5.05 -7.08
C ARG A 85 21.69 5.11 -5.85
N LYS A 86 22.75 5.92 -5.88
CA LYS A 86 23.69 6.06 -4.74
C LYS A 86 23.03 6.65 -3.49
N ASN A 87 22.03 7.51 -3.65
CA ASN A 87 21.36 8.21 -2.56
C ASN A 87 19.99 7.61 -2.20
N GLU A 88 19.61 6.46 -2.77
CA GLU A 88 18.28 5.85 -2.61
C GLU A 88 17.13 6.85 -2.84
N PHE A 89 17.34 7.81 -3.74
CA PHE A 89 16.40 8.88 -3.99
C PHE A 89 15.25 8.39 -4.86
N SER A 90 14.02 8.49 -4.35
CA SER A 90 12.82 8.12 -5.11
C SER A 90 11.70 9.13 -4.92
N ILE A 91 11.06 9.47 -6.03
CA ILE A 91 9.83 10.28 -6.08
C ILE A 91 8.59 9.40 -6.27
N TYR A 92 8.69 8.11 -5.97
CA TYR A 92 7.62 7.13 -6.16
C TYR A 92 7.54 6.16 -4.96
N PRO A 93 6.35 5.77 -4.50
CA PRO A 93 6.22 4.78 -3.43
C PRO A 93 6.55 3.35 -3.93
N LYS A 94 7.81 2.93 -3.80
CA LYS A 94 8.28 1.59 -4.21
C LYS A 94 7.95 0.50 -3.16
N VAL A 95 6.67 0.22 -2.96
CA VAL A 95 6.21 -0.73 -1.91
C VAL A 95 5.27 -1.82 -2.40
N GLN A 96 5.01 -1.88 -3.71
CA GLN A 96 3.98 -2.75 -4.29
C GLN A 96 4.43 -4.19 -4.53
N LYS A 97 5.74 -4.44 -4.56
CA LYS A 97 6.32 -5.74 -4.87
C LYS A 97 7.46 -6.03 -3.90
N TYR A 98 7.25 -7.05 -3.08
CA TYR A 98 8.24 -7.67 -2.23
C TYR A 98 8.39 -9.12 -2.63
N CYS A 99 9.62 -9.59 -2.51
CA CYS A 99 9.88 -11.01 -2.46
C CYS A 99 10.64 -11.29 -1.17
N ILE A 100 10.09 -12.19 -0.38
CA ILE A 100 10.46 -12.44 1.01
C ILE A 100 10.95 -13.87 1.09
N MET A 101 12.21 -14.00 1.45
CA MET A 101 12.87 -15.27 1.66
C MET A 101 13.17 -15.41 3.14
N SER A 102 12.81 -16.55 3.71
CA SER A 102 12.95 -16.76 5.14
C SER A 102 13.38 -18.19 5.39
N VAL A 103 14.39 -18.34 6.24
CA VAL A 103 14.83 -19.65 6.70
C VAL A 103 13.92 -20.14 7.81
N LYS A 104 13.89 -21.46 7.97
CA LYS A 104 13.20 -22.16 9.05
C LYS A 104 13.56 -21.55 10.41
N LYS A 105 12.55 -21.43 11.27
CA LYS A 105 12.56 -20.86 12.63
C LYS A 105 12.70 -19.33 12.72
N CYS A 106 12.77 -18.60 11.61
CA CYS A 106 12.69 -17.13 11.70
C CYS A 106 11.32 -16.67 12.22
N PHE A 107 11.35 -15.62 13.03
CA PHE A 107 10.19 -14.97 13.63
C PHE A 107 10.28 -13.46 13.41
N THR A 108 9.18 -12.86 13.00
CA THR A 108 8.98 -11.41 12.96
C THR A 108 7.90 -11.08 13.98
N ASP A 109 8.25 -10.27 14.97
CA ASP A 109 7.36 -9.96 16.08
C ASP A 109 6.17 -9.08 15.66
N PHE A 110 5.22 -8.87 16.57
CA PHE A 110 4.00 -8.13 16.32
C PHE A 110 4.27 -6.72 15.80
N HIS A 111 3.70 -6.42 14.63
CA HIS A 111 3.78 -5.12 14.00
C HIS A 111 2.48 -4.79 13.26
N ILE A 112 2.36 -3.53 12.88
CA ILE A 112 1.38 -3.06 11.90
C ILE A 112 2.19 -2.59 10.69
N ASP A 113 1.73 -2.94 9.49
CA ASP A 113 2.38 -2.50 8.27
C ASP A 113 2.33 -0.98 8.11
N PHE A 114 3.43 -0.43 7.59
CA PHE A 114 3.69 1.00 7.53
C PHE A 114 2.57 1.77 6.82
N GLY A 115 2.25 2.96 7.33
CA GLY A 115 1.17 3.82 6.85
C GLY A 115 -0.23 3.22 6.98
N GLY A 116 -0.37 2.10 7.70
CA GLY A 116 -1.62 1.34 7.75
C GLY A 116 -1.99 0.77 6.38
N THR A 117 -1.01 0.40 5.56
CA THR A 117 -1.26 -0.29 4.29
C THR A 117 -1.98 -1.62 4.50
N ALA A 118 -2.68 -2.08 3.47
CA ALA A 118 -3.05 -3.48 3.35
C ALA A 118 -1.92 -4.23 2.61
N VAL A 119 -1.80 -5.53 2.86
CA VAL A 119 -0.78 -6.37 2.21
C VAL A 119 -1.42 -7.58 1.56
N TRP A 120 -0.94 -7.92 0.36
CA TRP A 120 -1.19 -9.23 -0.25
C TRP A 120 0.04 -10.10 -0.05
N TYR A 121 -0.17 -11.37 0.27
CA TYR A 121 0.89 -12.29 0.67
C TYR A 121 0.66 -13.66 0.06
N HIS A 122 1.50 -14.07 -0.87
CA HIS A 122 1.40 -15.32 -1.62
C HIS A 122 2.61 -16.22 -1.34
N VAL A 123 2.37 -17.41 -0.78
CA VAL A 123 3.43 -18.38 -0.50
C VAL A 123 3.72 -19.16 -1.77
N LEU A 124 4.83 -18.85 -2.43
CA LEU A 124 5.28 -19.62 -3.59
C LEU A 124 5.77 -21.00 -3.18
N LYS A 125 6.56 -21.06 -2.10
CA LYS A 125 7.14 -22.29 -1.57
C LYS A 125 7.26 -22.21 -0.06
N GLY A 126 7.05 -23.34 0.62
CA GLY A 126 7.15 -23.43 2.07
C GLY A 126 5.84 -23.06 2.76
N GLU A 127 5.92 -22.38 3.90
CA GLU A 127 4.79 -22.09 4.78
C GLU A 127 5.08 -20.93 5.73
N LYS A 128 4.04 -20.20 6.10
CA LYS A 128 4.05 -19.18 7.15
C LYS A 128 2.96 -19.42 8.19
N VAL A 129 3.23 -19.09 9.44
CA VAL A 129 2.23 -19.04 10.51
C VAL A 129 2.09 -17.59 10.97
N PHE A 130 0.89 -17.05 10.86
CA PHE A 130 0.55 -15.71 11.30
C PHE A 130 -0.23 -15.76 12.61
N TRP A 131 0.02 -14.80 13.49
CA TRP A 131 -0.87 -14.45 14.58
C TRP A 131 -1.47 -13.09 14.28
N LEU A 132 -2.79 -13.00 14.21
CA LEU A 132 -3.54 -11.85 13.77
C LEU A 132 -4.39 -11.30 14.92
N ILE A 133 -4.26 -10.00 15.18
CA ILE A 133 -5.05 -9.26 16.17
C ILE A 133 -5.80 -8.15 15.43
N GLU A 134 -7.12 -8.11 15.64
CA GLU A 134 -8.00 -7.14 15.01
C GLU A 134 -7.67 -5.71 15.50
N PRO A 135 -7.64 -4.69 14.62
CA PRO A 135 -7.28 -3.32 14.97
C PRO A 135 -8.41 -2.54 15.67
N THR A 136 -8.93 -3.08 16.76
CA THR A 136 -9.87 -2.36 17.63
C THR A 136 -9.18 -1.19 18.34
N GLU A 137 -9.95 -0.21 18.81
CA GLU A 137 -9.42 0.90 19.62
C GLU A 137 -8.55 0.42 20.78
N GLU A 138 -9.02 -0.63 21.47
CA GLU A 138 -8.37 -1.22 22.62
C GLU A 138 -7.05 -1.90 22.22
N ASN A 139 -7.07 -2.69 21.14
CA ASN A 139 -5.90 -3.39 20.65
C ASN A 139 -4.83 -2.43 20.10
N LEU A 140 -5.22 -1.33 19.46
CA LEU A 140 -4.27 -0.32 18.98
C LEU A 140 -3.61 0.45 20.15
N LYS A 141 -4.37 0.77 21.21
CA LYS A 141 -3.80 1.34 22.44
C LYS A 141 -2.86 0.35 23.14
N LEU A 142 -3.24 -0.92 23.17
CA LEU A 142 -2.41 -1.99 23.71
C LEU A 142 -1.10 -2.14 22.91
N TYR A 143 -1.18 -2.14 21.58
CA TYR A 143 -0.03 -2.19 20.68
C TYR A 143 0.88 -0.97 20.84
N GLU A 144 0.32 0.24 20.96
CA GLU A 144 1.12 1.44 21.22
C GLU A 144 1.90 1.32 22.53
N LYS A 145 1.25 0.90 23.63
CA LYS A 145 1.94 0.63 24.90
C LYS A 145 2.99 -0.46 24.78
N TRP A 146 2.69 -1.51 24.00
CA TRP A 146 3.63 -2.60 23.72
C TRP A 146 4.91 -2.08 23.07
N MET A 147 4.78 -1.28 22.00
CA MET A 147 5.93 -0.71 21.28
C MET A 147 6.74 0.27 22.13
N LEU A 148 6.08 1.05 23.00
CA LEU A 148 6.75 2.02 23.87
C LEU A 148 7.42 1.40 25.10
N ALA A 149 6.99 0.21 25.52
CA ALA A 149 7.57 -0.50 26.67
C ALA A 149 8.95 -1.12 26.37
N GLY A 150 9.41 -1.08 25.10
CA GLY A 150 10.66 -1.69 24.67
C GLY A 150 10.55 -3.21 24.48
N ASN A 151 11.65 -3.80 23.97
CA ASN A 151 11.72 -5.24 23.75
C ASN A 151 12.01 -5.98 25.06
N ASP A 152 11.11 -6.89 25.41
CA ASP A 152 11.35 -7.96 26.37
C ASP A 152 10.94 -9.26 25.67
N ASP A 153 11.95 -10.05 25.32
CA ASP A 153 11.83 -11.27 24.51
C ASP A 153 11.00 -12.37 25.20
N THR A 154 10.61 -12.18 26.46
CA THR A 154 9.75 -13.11 27.19
C THR A 154 8.25 -12.81 27.01
N ARG A 155 7.91 -11.62 26.51
CA ARG A 155 6.52 -11.20 26.34
C ARG A 155 5.97 -11.68 24.98
N PHE A 156 4.67 -11.93 24.91
CA PHE A 156 3.99 -12.24 23.65
C PHE A 156 2.63 -11.53 23.59
N LEU A 157 2.51 -10.50 22.74
CA LEU A 157 1.33 -9.64 22.64
C LEU A 157 0.02 -10.44 22.42
N GLY A 158 0.09 -11.52 21.64
CA GLY A 158 -1.04 -12.39 21.36
C GLY A 158 -1.65 -13.10 22.58
N LYS A 159 -1.01 -13.05 23.77
CA LYS A 159 -1.59 -13.54 25.03
C LYS A 159 -2.45 -12.49 25.75
N LEU A 160 -2.36 -11.22 25.37
CA LEU A 160 -3.00 -10.09 26.06
C LEU A 160 -4.38 -9.72 25.47
N THR A 161 -4.75 -10.30 24.34
CA THR A 161 -6.00 -10.04 23.63
C THR A 161 -6.39 -11.23 22.74
N LYS A 162 -7.59 -11.20 22.16
CA LYS A 162 -8.04 -12.21 21.19
C LYS A 162 -7.10 -12.22 19.99
N CYS A 163 -6.46 -13.35 19.76
CA CYS A 163 -5.46 -13.53 18.72
C CYS A 163 -5.77 -14.78 17.89
N THR A 164 -5.84 -14.64 16.58
CA THR A 164 -6.15 -15.73 15.65
C THR A 164 -4.88 -16.24 15.01
N ARG A 165 -4.63 -17.55 15.08
CA ARG A 165 -3.49 -18.17 14.41
C ARG A 165 -3.89 -18.72 13.04
N VAL A 166 -3.23 -18.27 11.98
CA VAL A 166 -3.48 -18.72 10.59
C VAL A 166 -2.22 -19.38 10.04
N ARG A 167 -2.38 -20.56 9.43
CA ARG A 167 -1.30 -21.30 8.76
C ARG A 167 -1.47 -21.14 7.25
N LEU A 168 -0.55 -20.43 6.62
CA LEU A 168 -0.54 -20.14 5.18
C LEU A 168 0.47 -21.06 4.48
N ARG A 169 -0.03 -21.97 3.65
CA ARG A 169 0.73 -23.01 2.95
C ARG A 169 1.04 -22.58 1.51
N GLN A 170 1.98 -23.30 0.90
CA GLN A 170 2.32 -23.17 -0.51
C GLN A 170 1.08 -23.08 -1.43
N GLY A 171 1.12 -22.13 -2.36
CA GLY A 171 0.05 -21.81 -3.31
C GLY A 171 -1.05 -20.92 -2.75
N GLN A 172 -1.12 -20.69 -1.43
CA GLN A 172 -2.16 -19.87 -0.83
C GLN A 172 -1.78 -18.39 -0.83
N THR A 173 -2.80 -17.55 -1.04
CA THR A 173 -2.72 -16.09 -0.94
C THR A 173 -3.57 -15.61 0.23
N MET A 174 -3.01 -14.74 1.05
CA MET A 174 -3.71 -14.04 2.13
C MET A 174 -3.69 -12.54 1.87
N ILE A 175 -4.77 -11.86 2.27
CA ILE A 175 -4.86 -10.41 2.31
C ILE A 175 -4.99 -10.01 3.77
N ILE A 176 -4.09 -9.16 4.25
CA ILE A 176 -4.18 -8.58 5.58
C ILE A 176 -4.71 -7.15 5.40
N PRO A 177 -5.90 -6.82 5.95
CA PRO A 177 -6.46 -5.48 5.83
C PRO A 177 -5.65 -4.44 6.61
N SER A 178 -5.88 -3.17 6.27
CA SER A 178 -5.29 -2.01 6.96
C SER A 178 -5.39 -2.11 8.49
N GLY A 179 -4.26 -1.89 9.16
CA GLY A 179 -4.17 -1.74 10.62
C GLY A 179 -4.02 -3.02 11.42
N TRP A 180 -4.25 -4.21 10.83
CA TRP A 180 -4.16 -5.47 11.55
C TRP A 180 -2.76 -5.69 12.16
N ILE A 181 -2.74 -5.93 13.47
CA ILE A 181 -1.51 -6.20 14.21
C ILE A 181 -1.17 -7.68 14.02
N HIS A 182 0.06 -7.98 13.60
CA HIS A 182 0.42 -9.35 13.28
C HIS A 182 1.89 -9.69 13.51
N SER A 183 2.15 -10.96 13.85
CA SER A 183 3.48 -11.56 13.88
C SER A 183 3.55 -12.78 12.97
N VAL A 184 4.76 -13.13 12.53
CA VAL A 184 4.98 -14.15 11.49
C VAL A 184 6.08 -15.12 11.90
N TYR A 185 5.77 -16.41 11.90
CA TYR A 185 6.73 -17.49 12.10
C TYR A 185 6.91 -18.31 10.81
N THR A 186 8.14 -18.74 10.57
CA THR A 186 8.53 -19.53 9.39
C THR A 186 8.89 -20.96 9.80
N PRO A 187 7.97 -21.93 9.74
CA PRO A 187 8.23 -23.31 10.16
C PRO A 187 9.20 -24.08 9.25
N VAL A 188 9.29 -23.70 7.98
CA VAL A 188 10.16 -24.29 6.95
C VAL A 188 10.69 -23.20 6.03
N ASP A 189 11.84 -23.42 5.38
CA ASP A 189 12.38 -22.47 4.40
C ASP A 189 11.31 -22.09 3.38
N SER A 190 11.11 -20.79 3.20
CA SER A 190 9.95 -20.26 2.49
C SER A 190 10.33 -19.12 1.58
N LEU A 191 9.66 -19.10 0.43
CA LEU A 191 9.74 -18.07 -0.59
C LEU A 191 8.33 -17.53 -0.84
N VAL A 192 8.18 -16.22 -0.70
CA VAL A 192 6.89 -15.53 -0.73
C VAL A 192 6.98 -14.32 -1.65
N PHE A 193 5.91 -14.08 -2.40
CA PHE A 193 5.67 -12.78 -3.04
C PHE A 193 4.59 -12.02 -2.28
N GLY A 194 4.77 -10.72 -2.15
CA GLY A 194 3.78 -9.87 -1.55
C GLY A 194 3.94 -8.42 -1.96
N GLY A 195 3.19 -7.55 -1.31
CA GLY A 195 3.21 -6.12 -1.63
C GLY A 195 2.21 -5.36 -0.79
N ASN A 196 2.57 -4.12 -0.48
CA ASN A 196 1.75 -3.23 0.30
C ASN A 196 1.01 -2.27 -0.65
N PHE A 197 -0.23 -1.96 -0.33
CA PHE A 197 -1.08 -1.07 -1.11
C PHE A 197 -1.98 -0.23 -0.20
N MET A 198 -2.37 0.94 -0.69
CA MET A 198 -3.36 1.81 -0.03
C MET A 198 -4.62 1.90 -0.87
N HIS A 199 -5.79 2.04 -0.24
CA HIS A 199 -7.05 2.02 -0.96
C HIS A 199 -8.14 2.87 -0.29
N SER A 200 -9.21 3.16 -1.03
CA SER A 200 -10.25 4.10 -0.57
C SER A 200 -11.17 3.54 0.52
N TYR A 201 -11.16 2.24 0.78
CA TYR A 201 -12.07 1.57 1.73
C TYR A 201 -11.59 1.63 3.19
N SER A 202 -10.33 2.01 3.44
CA SER A 202 -9.74 2.04 4.78
C SER A 202 -9.05 3.35 5.10
N ILE A 203 -9.44 4.44 4.43
CA ILE A 203 -8.89 5.79 4.64
C ILE A 203 -8.83 6.17 6.14
N PRO A 204 -9.90 5.97 6.95
CA PRO A 204 -9.83 6.32 8.38
C PRO A 204 -8.76 5.54 9.14
N MET A 205 -8.61 4.24 8.84
CA MET A 205 -7.63 3.38 9.49
C MET A 205 -6.20 3.73 9.05
N GLN A 206 -5.97 3.95 7.75
CA GLN A 206 -4.68 4.41 7.20
C GLN A 206 -4.20 5.70 7.90
N ILE A 207 -5.08 6.70 8.02
CA ILE A 207 -4.77 7.96 8.73
C ILE A 207 -4.49 7.70 10.22
N ARG A 208 -5.30 6.85 10.87
CA ARG A 208 -5.11 6.49 12.28
C ARG A 208 -3.77 5.83 12.54
N ILE A 209 -3.34 4.88 11.71
CA ILE A 209 -2.05 4.22 11.87
C ILE A 209 -0.91 5.21 11.66
N SER A 210 -1.01 6.12 10.69
CA SER A 210 -0.03 7.21 10.54
C SER A 210 0.12 8.06 11.81
N HIS A 211 -0.99 8.47 12.45
CA HIS A 211 -0.91 9.18 13.73
C HIS A 211 -0.33 8.32 14.86
N LEU A 212 -0.55 7.01 14.84
CA LEU A 212 0.05 6.07 15.80
C LEU A 212 1.56 5.94 15.58
N GLU A 213 2.02 5.88 14.33
CA GLU A 213 3.44 5.96 13.98
C GLU A 213 4.08 7.27 14.44
N ASP A 214 3.37 8.40 14.42
CA ASP A 214 3.87 9.68 14.95
C ASP A 214 4.14 9.65 16.45
N ARG A 215 3.40 8.83 17.21
CA ARG A 215 3.60 8.66 18.65
C ARG A 215 4.71 7.65 18.96
N ILE A 216 4.75 6.54 18.22
CA ILE A 216 5.75 5.48 18.39
C ILE A 216 7.12 5.90 17.81
N LYS A 217 7.13 6.80 16.83
CA LYS A 217 8.31 7.34 16.14
C LYS A 217 9.25 6.25 15.59
N PRO A 218 8.76 5.36 14.70
CA PRO A 218 9.63 4.41 14.03
C PRO A 218 10.66 5.15 13.16
N GLU A 219 11.78 4.50 12.87
CA GLU A 219 12.77 5.04 11.93
C GLU A 219 12.11 5.39 10.59
N LYS A 220 12.60 6.44 9.92
CA LYS A 220 12.01 6.97 8.68
C LYS A 220 11.86 5.93 7.57
N LYS A 221 12.80 4.96 7.49
CA LYS A 221 12.78 3.86 6.51
C LYS A 221 11.61 2.89 6.68
N TYR A 222 10.95 2.90 7.85
CA TYR A 222 9.78 2.08 8.16
C TYR A 222 8.47 2.86 8.06
N ARG A 223 8.49 4.06 7.47
CA ARG A 223 7.28 4.84 7.17
C ARG A 223 6.93 4.71 5.70
N PHE A 224 5.64 4.81 5.38
CA PHE A 224 5.20 4.82 4.00
C PHE A 224 5.85 6.02 3.25
N PRO A 225 6.58 5.78 2.14
CA PRO A 225 7.19 6.85 1.38
C PRO A 225 6.12 7.70 0.69
N HIS A 226 6.21 9.02 0.83
CA HIS A 226 5.26 9.97 0.24
C HIS A 226 3.81 9.82 0.72
N PHE A 227 3.64 9.48 2.00
CA PHE A 227 2.33 9.23 2.61
C PHE A 227 1.36 10.41 2.47
N ASN A 228 1.78 11.64 2.76
CA ASN A 228 0.90 12.81 2.67
C ASN A 228 0.59 13.20 1.22
N GLN A 229 1.58 13.05 0.33
CA GLN A 229 1.50 13.37 -1.09
C GLN A 229 0.41 12.56 -1.81
N ILE A 230 0.26 11.26 -1.49
CA ILE A 230 -0.75 10.43 -2.16
C ILE A 230 -2.19 10.82 -1.79
N PHE A 231 -2.42 11.36 -0.58
CA PHE A 231 -3.74 11.93 -0.22
C PHE A 231 -4.04 13.20 -1.02
N TRP A 232 -3.04 14.05 -1.26
CA TRP A 232 -3.17 15.20 -2.16
C TRP A 232 -3.58 14.78 -3.57
N CYS A 233 -2.96 13.74 -4.12
CA CYS A 233 -3.35 13.15 -5.39
C CYS A 233 -4.78 12.64 -5.38
N PHE A 234 -5.17 11.92 -4.32
CA PHE A 234 -6.49 11.32 -4.21
C PHE A 234 -7.59 12.38 -4.17
N ILE A 235 -7.46 13.42 -3.34
CA ILE A 235 -8.48 14.48 -3.29
C ILE A 235 -8.54 15.28 -4.61
N ALA A 236 -7.40 15.48 -5.29
CA ALA A 236 -7.37 16.10 -6.60
C ALA A 236 -8.13 15.27 -7.64
N GLN A 237 -7.96 13.95 -7.61
CA GLN A 237 -8.67 13.04 -8.49
C GLN A 237 -10.19 13.02 -8.21
N ILE A 238 -10.60 13.04 -6.94
CA ILE A 238 -12.03 13.11 -6.55
C ILE A 238 -12.65 14.42 -7.03
N VAL A 239 -11.98 15.56 -6.80
CA VAL A 239 -12.47 16.87 -7.25
C VAL A 239 -12.54 16.93 -8.77
N GLN A 240 -11.54 16.41 -9.48
CA GLN A 240 -11.54 16.34 -10.94
C GLN A 240 -12.67 15.46 -11.48
N LYS A 241 -12.87 14.26 -10.93
CA LYS A 241 -13.95 13.35 -11.36
C LYS A 241 -15.33 13.94 -11.10
N ALA A 242 -15.51 14.67 -10.00
CA ALA A 242 -16.79 15.28 -9.65
C ALA A 242 -17.09 16.57 -10.43
N THR A 243 -16.11 17.46 -10.58
CA THR A 243 -16.32 18.85 -11.01
C THR A 243 -15.68 19.20 -12.36
N HIS A 244 -14.85 18.31 -12.89
CA HIS A 244 -13.97 18.53 -14.05
C HIS A 244 -12.90 19.61 -13.85
N ARG A 245 -12.86 20.25 -12.68
CA ARG A 245 -11.79 21.18 -12.31
C ARG A 245 -10.53 20.39 -12.00
N ARG A 246 -9.46 20.73 -12.70
CA ARG A 246 -8.17 20.05 -12.56
C ARG A 246 -7.24 20.85 -11.66
N TYR A 247 -6.75 20.21 -10.60
CA TYR A 247 -5.76 20.79 -9.68
C TYR A 247 -4.36 20.19 -9.83
N GLN A 248 -4.25 19.01 -10.45
CA GLN A 248 -2.99 18.39 -10.85
C GLN A 248 -2.63 18.85 -12.26
N ARG A 249 -1.59 19.69 -12.38
CA ARG A 249 -1.08 20.15 -13.68
C ARG A 249 -0.64 18.95 -14.52
N LYS A 250 -0.98 18.99 -15.81
CA LYS A 250 -0.40 18.08 -16.81
C LYS A 250 1.08 18.45 -16.97
N LEU A 251 1.97 17.52 -16.64
CA LEU A 251 3.40 17.71 -16.88
C LEU A 251 3.76 17.49 -18.36
N SER A 252 2.82 16.97 -19.17
CA SER A 252 2.88 16.89 -20.64
C SER A 252 1.56 17.33 -21.32
N PRO A 253 1.61 17.92 -22.52
CA PRO A 253 0.43 18.38 -23.26
C PRO A 253 -0.20 17.22 -24.05
N GLU A 254 -1.21 16.57 -23.48
CA GLU A 254 -2.11 15.70 -24.26
C GLU A 254 -3.55 16.15 -24.06
N ALA A 255 -4.37 16.11 -25.10
CA ALA A 255 -5.81 16.37 -25.02
C ALA A 255 -6.54 15.05 -24.72
N HIS A 256 -7.46 15.05 -23.77
CA HIS A 256 -8.47 13.98 -23.68
C HIS A 256 -9.84 14.66 -23.70
N ASN A 257 -10.59 14.40 -24.76
CA ASN A 257 -12.02 14.68 -24.83
C ASN A 257 -12.72 13.72 -23.88
N ILE A 258 -13.45 14.26 -22.90
CA ILE A 258 -14.35 13.48 -22.05
C ILE A 258 -15.76 13.72 -22.58
N ASN A 259 -16.27 12.81 -23.40
CA ASN A 259 -17.68 12.80 -23.82
C ASN A 259 -18.53 12.15 -22.73
N GLY A 260 -19.63 12.81 -22.35
CA GLY A 260 -20.68 12.28 -21.46
C GLY A 260 -20.25 12.19 -19.99
N SER A 261 -20.36 13.29 -19.25
CA SER A 261 -19.97 13.30 -17.83
C SER A 261 -21.16 13.24 -16.88
N PRO A 262 -21.15 12.35 -15.86
CA PRO A 262 -22.19 12.32 -14.85
C PRO A 262 -22.24 13.65 -14.10
N THR A 263 -23.43 14.12 -13.75
CA THR A 263 -23.57 15.26 -12.83
C THR A 263 -22.82 14.98 -11.53
N ILE A 264 -22.35 16.02 -10.82
CA ILE A 264 -21.72 15.87 -9.50
C ILE A 264 -22.55 14.94 -8.59
N SER A 265 -23.88 15.06 -8.60
CA SER A 265 -24.75 14.23 -7.79
C SER A 265 -24.69 12.75 -8.18
N ASN A 266 -24.67 12.44 -9.48
CA ASN A 266 -24.57 11.07 -9.97
C ASN A 266 -23.21 10.45 -9.63
N PHE A 267 -22.12 11.21 -9.81
CA PHE A 267 -20.79 10.77 -9.40
C PHE A 267 -20.75 10.46 -7.89
N LEU A 268 -21.23 11.37 -7.05
CA LEU A 268 -21.23 11.16 -5.59
C LEU A 268 -22.08 9.95 -5.18
N ARG A 269 -23.22 9.70 -5.86
CA ARG A 269 -24.07 8.52 -5.64
C ARG A 269 -23.42 7.21 -6.09
N SER A 270 -22.49 7.25 -7.05
CA SER A 270 -21.75 6.06 -7.50
C SER A 270 -20.63 5.63 -6.56
N LEU A 271 -20.24 6.47 -5.59
CA LEU A 271 -19.18 6.12 -4.65
C LEU A 271 -19.70 5.11 -3.61
N PRO A 272 -18.92 4.06 -3.28
CA PRO A 272 -19.29 3.13 -2.23
C PRO A 272 -19.45 3.83 -0.86
N PRO A 273 -20.37 3.38 0.03
CA PRO A 273 -20.59 3.99 1.34
C PRO A 273 -19.32 4.11 2.20
N LEU A 274 -18.48 3.07 2.23
CA LEU A 274 -17.20 3.08 2.95
C LEU A 274 -16.25 4.17 2.42
N VAL A 275 -16.23 4.38 1.10
CA VAL A 275 -15.43 5.44 0.49
C VAL A 275 -15.96 6.80 0.90
N ILE A 276 -17.28 7.01 0.80
CA ILE A 276 -17.95 8.26 1.22
C ILE A 276 -17.62 8.59 2.68
N ASN A 277 -17.73 7.61 3.59
CA ASN A 277 -17.43 7.82 4.99
C ASN A 277 -15.96 8.13 5.23
N GLY A 278 -15.06 7.49 4.48
CA GLY A 278 -13.61 7.78 4.49
C GLY A 278 -13.24 9.19 4.04
N LEU A 279 -14.05 9.84 3.19
CA LEU A 279 -13.76 11.21 2.74
C LEU A 279 -13.84 12.25 3.87
N PHE A 280 -14.67 12.04 4.89
CA PHE A 280 -14.84 13.00 5.99
C PHE A 280 -13.60 13.14 6.91
N PRO A 281 -13.03 12.07 7.47
CA PRO A 281 -11.77 12.16 8.18
C PRO A 281 -10.63 12.61 7.27
N LEU A 282 -10.67 12.26 5.98
CA LEU A 282 -9.68 12.76 5.01
C LEU A 282 -9.75 14.29 4.83
N LEU A 283 -10.94 14.88 4.79
CA LEU A 283 -11.06 16.34 4.73
C LEU A 283 -10.39 16.97 5.97
N LYS A 284 -10.69 16.46 7.17
CA LYS A 284 -10.06 16.96 8.40
C LYS A 284 -8.54 16.82 8.36
N TYR A 285 -8.06 15.69 7.84
CA TYR A 285 -6.63 15.41 7.70
C TYR A 285 -5.96 16.39 6.73
N THR A 286 -6.52 16.60 5.54
CA THR A 286 -5.99 17.56 4.55
C THR A 286 -6.07 19.01 5.01
N GLU A 287 -7.10 19.38 5.78
CA GLU A 287 -7.16 20.69 6.46
C GLU A 287 -6.07 20.85 7.53
N HIS A 288 -5.71 19.78 8.24
CA HIS A 288 -4.59 19.78 9.16
C HIS A 288 -3.26 19.92 8.43
N LEU A 289 -3.05 19.18 7.33
CA LEU A 289 -1.84 19.31 6.50
C LEU A 289 -1.60 20.75 6.04
N LEU A 290 -2.65 21.48 5.63
CA LEU A 290 -2.54 22.90 5.25
C LEU A 290 -2.07 23.83 6.37
N LYS A 291 -2.17 23.41 7.64
CA LYS A 291 -1.70 24.19 8.80
C LYS A 291 -0.26 23.90 9.17
N LEU A 292 0.33 22.82 8.63
CA LEU A 292 1.72 22.49 8.86
C LEU A 292 2.63 23.49 8.15
N THR A 293 3.80 23.76 8.73
CA THR A 293 4.84 24.60 8.11
C THR A 293 5.24 24.06 6.73
N HIS A 294 5.22 22.74 6.56
CA HIS A 294 5.43 22.07 5.29
C HIS A 294 4.28 21.07 5.03
N PRO A 295 3.24 21.44 4.26
CA PRO A 295 2.06 20.60 4.04
C PRO A 295 2.28 19.33 3.19
N GLU A 296 3.52 19.08 2.75
CA GLU A 296 3.91 17.95 1.91
C GLU A 296 3.03 17.78 0.67
N VAL A 297 2.69 18.91 0.04
CA VAL A 297 1.93 18.92 -1.22
C VAL A 297 2.77 18.29 -2.31
N ILE A 298 2.19 17.31 -3.01
CA ILE A 298 2.88 16.68 -4.14
C ILE A 298 3.12 17.68 -5.28
N GLU A 299 4.25 17.52 -5.97
CA GLU A 299 4.54 18.29 -7.16
C GLU A 299 3.40 18.21 -8.19
N GLY A 300 3.04 19.35 -8.75
CA GLY A 300 2.01 19.49 -9.76
C GLY A 300 0.65 19.92 -9.22
N ILE A 301 0.41 19.90 -7.91
CA ILE A 301 -0.76 20.54 -7.31
C ILE A 301 -0.55 22.06 -7.26
N THR A 302 -1.37 22.82 -7.99
CA THR A 302 -1.15 24.26 -8.19
C THR A 302 -1.77 25.17 -7.14
N ARG A 303 -2.91 24.76 -6.55
CA ARG A 303 -3.71 25.58 -5.62
C ARG A 303 -4.25 24.73 -4.47
N PRO A 304 -3.40 24.28 -3.52
CA PRO A 304 -3.79 23.31 -2.49
C PRO A 304 -4.94 23.81 -1.59
N HIS A 305 -4.94 25.08 -1.18
CA HIS A 305 -6.05 25.66 -0.41
C HIS A 305 -7.38 25.66 -1.18
N HIS A 306 -7.34 25.96 -2.49
CA HIS A 306 -8.54 25.96 -3.32
C HIS A 306 -9.05 24.53 -3.56
N LEU A 307 -8.14 23.58 -3.74
CA LEU A 307 -8.45 22.15 -3.83
C LEU A 307 -9.18 21.65 -2.58
N VAL A 308 -8.69 21.96 -1.37
CA VAL A 308 -9.37 21.60 -0.12
C VAL A 308 -10.73 22.29 0.01
N LYS A 309 -10.86 23.54 -0.44
CA LYS A 309 -12.15 24.26 -0.46
C LYS A 309 -13.18 23.56 -1.35
N GLU A 310 -12.80 23.13 -2.55
CA GLU A 310 -13.67 22.36 -3.45
C GLU A 310 -14.03 21.00 -2.86
N PHE A 311 -13.04 20.30 -2.31
CA PHE A 311 -13.27 19.01 -1.67
C PHE A 311 -14.28 19.14 -0.51
N ARG A 312 -14.14 20.18 0.32
CA ARG A 312 -15.13 20.52 1.37
C ARG A 312 -16.52 20.78 0.79
N ALA A 313 -16.63 21.49 -0.33
CA ALA A 313 -17.90 21.75 -0.98
C ALA A 313 -18.57 20.46 -1.47
N LEU A 314 -17.81 19.49 -1.98
CA LEU A 314 -18.31 18.16 -2.33
C LEU A 314 -18.84 17.43 -1.09
N LEU A 315 -18.13 17.44 0.03
CA LEU A 315 -18.60 16.79 1.26
C LEU A 315 -19.85 17.44 1.85
N ASN A 316 -20.00 18.76 1.71
CA ASN A 316 -21.24 19.45 2.05
C ASN A 316 -22.41 18.99 1.16
N LYS A 317 -22.15 18.72 -0.13
CA LYS A 317 -23.14 18.16 -1.04
C LYS A 317 -23.49 16.71 -0.69
N ILE A 318 -22.52 15.87 -0.31
CA ILE A 318 -22.75 14.51 0.21
C ILE A 318 -23.71 14.56 1.41
N LYS A 319 -23.50 15.48 2.36
CA LYS A 319 -24.40 15.68 3.52
C LYS A 319 -25.82 16.05 3.07
N LYS A 320 -25.95 17.03 2.17
CA LYS A 320 -27.26 17.45 1.63
C LYS A 320 -28.00 16.33 0.88
N LEU A 321 -27.27 15.43 0.23
CA LEU A 321 -27.83 14.28 -0.49
C LEU A 321 -28.14 13.08 0.41
N GLY A 322 -27.82 13.14 1.72
CA GLY A 322 -28.06 12.04 2.65
C GLY A 322 -27.20 10.79 2.38
N LEU A 323 -26.05 10.94 1.70
CA LEU A 323 -25.23 9.78 1.27
C LEU A 323 -24.26 9.28 2.35
N ARG A 324 -24.14 10.00 3.46
CA ARG A 324 -23.25 9.61 4.55
C ARG A 324 -24.00 8.67 5.49
N ASP A 325 -23.53 7.44 5.60
CA ASP A 325 -24.01 6.54 6.64
C ASP A 325 -23.37 6.93 7.98
N GLN A 326 -24.19 7.12 9.03
CA GLN A 326 -23.70 7.42 10.37
C GLN A 326 -23.41 6.17 11.21
N LYS A 327 -23.78 4.97 10.70
CA LYS A 327 -23.62 3.69 11.40
C LYS A 327 -22.33 2.94 11.03
N ILE A 328 -21.57 3.44 10.04
CA ILE A 328 -20.31 2.89 9.53
C ILE A 328 -19.22 3.95 9.70
#